data_AF-A0A067S973-F1
#
_entry.id   AF-A0A067S973-F1
#
_cell.length_a   1.000
_cell.length_b   1.000
_cell.length_c   1.000
_cell.angle_alpha   90.00
_cell.angle_beta   90.00
_cell.angle_gamma   90.00
#
_symmetry.space_group_name_H-M   'P 1'
#
loop_
_entity.id
_entity.type
_entity.pdbx_description
1 polymer ?
#
loop_
_entity_poly.entity_id
_entity_poly.type
_entity_poly.pdbx_seq_one_letter_code
_entity_poly.pdbx_strand_id
1 'polypeptide(L)'
;MPHIIDPEPDAVWKAQLRGRIMKNLDGMLQEVHASYKAKLATSSSTSSQGRYRLELEYKRDLQNLQSIAEEDLRAAIEREEQERKWDAQAPWQNPEDLDHSIIEEQVAILNQIRNQSGRVQHGGVQEYNGAYFQQGSSSRPFDEPSSPVRARSGSTAGLPYSHYTPPTVQTVQVDSAADREARLRAEKHEKQQAEFRKRAEAIQQRKRQERQWNNQINWTETMSSSSSTTSASDNEATTPTEEVAKADSITHMSEEDIVNLVVFHDQQWAFMSSLPHLQWGDFPWPVLSFSSPKRKEDLTLEAVVEYIFAPLTDTRDRAVVKDRLKDLIRRWHPDRFETKYLALIADLREREMVREGAGVVARILNDLLGKWNDL
;
A
#
# COMPACT_ATOMS: atom_id res chain seq x y z
N MET A 1 -14.03 -39.31 29.23
CA MET A 1 -13.09 -38.26 29.66
C MET A 1 -13.16 -37.17 28.60
N PRO A 2 -13.66 -35.96 28.90
CA PRO A 2 -13.65 -34.87 27.93
C PRO A 2 -12.20 -34.53 27.59
N HIS A 3 -11.83 -34.59 26.31
CA HIS A 3 -10.57 -34.05 25.83
C HIS A 3 -10.58 -32.55 26.15
N ILE A 4 -9.79 -32.14 27.13
CA ILE A 4 -9.44 -30.74 27.35
C ILE A 4 -8.65 -30.36 26.10
N ILE A 5 -9.32 -29.68 25.17
CA ILE A 5 -8.68 -29.02 24.04
C ILE A 5 -7.88 -27.90 24.69
N ASP A 6 -6.57 -28.12 24.86
CA ASP A 6 -5.67 -27.08 25.32
C ASP A 6 -5.91 -25.85 24.43
N PRO A 7 -6.08 -24.65 25.01
CA PRO A 7 -6.25 -23.44 24.22
C PRO A 7 -5.07 -23.34 23.28
N GLU A 8 -5.39 -23.35 21.99
CA GLU A 8 -4.42 -23.38 20.91
C GLU A 8 -3.35 -22.31 21.18
N PRO A 9 -2.05 -22.67 21.23
CA PRO A 9 -0.96 -21.75 21.60
C PRO A 9 -0.93 -20.46 20.76
N ASP A 10 -1.65 -20.48 19.65
CA ASP A 10 -1.91 -19.37 18.75
C ASP A 10 -2.62 -18.16 19.38
N ALA A 11 -3.57 -18.38 20.29
CA ALA A 11 -4.33 -17.27 20.89
C ALA A 11 -3.42 -16.35 21.74
N VAL A 12 -2.47 -16.96 22.46
CA VAL A 12 -1.51 -16.25 23.31
C VAL A 12 -0.52 -15.48 22.45
N TRP A 13 0.01 -16.09 21.39
CA TRP A 13 0.92 -15.41 20.46
C TRP A 13 0.24 -14.25 19.72
N LYS A 14 -0.98 -14.44 19.20
CA LYS A 14 -1.77 -13.38 18.56
C LYS A 14 -2.00 -12.20 19.51
N ALA A 15 -2.34 -12.49 20.77
CA ALA A 15 -2.50 -11.46 21.79
C ALA A 15 -1.20 -10.71 22.08
N GLN A 16 -0.06 -11.41 22.20
CA GLN A 16 1.26 -10.79 22.40
C GLN A 16 1.71 -9.96 21.20
N LEU A 17 1.48 -10.43 19.97
CA LEU A 17 1.77 -9.70 18.74
C LEU A 17 0.93 -8.43 18.66
N ARG A 18 -0.38 -8.54 18.88
CA ARG A 18 -1.29 -7.38 18.93
C ARG A 18 -0.84 -6.38 19.99
N GLY A 19 -0.46 -6.84 21.18
CA GLY A 19 0.06 -5.98 22.25
C GLY A 19 1.34 -5.23 21.84
N ARG A 20 2.27 -5.89 21.14
CA ARG A 20 3.49 -5.24 20.63
C ARG A 20 3.19 -4.18 19.55
N ILE A 21 2.30 -4.50 18.61
CA ILE A 21 1.91 -3.57 17.54
C ILE A 21 1.19 -2.36 18.13
N MET A 22 0.24 -2.57 19.05
CA MET A 22 -0.45 -1.47 19.73
C MET A 22 0.49 -0.59 20.55
N LYS A 23 1.51 -1.17 21.21
CA LYS A 23 2.53 -0.40 21.93
C LYS A 23 3.38 0.46 20.97
N ASN A 24 3.72 -0.06 19.80
CA ASN A 24 4.43 0.71 18.78
C ASN A 24 3.55 1.84 18.23
N LEU A 25 2.29 1.53 17.88
CA LEU A 25 1.32 2.52 17.44
C LEU A 25 1.12 3.64 18.46
N ASP A 26 1.00 3.33 19.75
CA ASP A 26 0.89 4.35 20.80
C ASP A 26 2.09 5.30 20.81
N GLY A 27 3.31 4.78 20.61
CA GLY A 27 4.51 5.61 20.46
C GLY A 27 4.45 6.56 19.26
N MET A 28 4.02 6.06 18.09
CA MET A 28 3.86 6.89 16.89
C MET A 28 2.74 7.93 17.05
N LEU A 29 1.63 7.58 17.71
CA LEU A 29 0.52 8.49 17.99
C LEU A 29 0.96 9.62 18.94
N GLN A 30 1.76 9.30 19.96
CA GLN A 30 2.35 10.29 20.85
C GLN A 30 3.25 11.27 20.09
N GLU A 31 4.07 10.77 19.16
CA GLU A 31 4.94 11.60 18.32
C GLU A 31 4.14 12.53 17.39
N VAL A 32 3.11 12.02 16.71
CA VAL A 32 2.24 12.83 15.84
C VAL A 32 1.51 13.90 16.65
N HIS A 33 1.01 13.55 17.84
CA HIS A 33 0.36 14.51 18.73
C HIS A 33 1.34 15.57 19.27
N ALA A 34 2.57 15.18 19.61
CA ALA A 34 3.62 16.12 20.02
C ALA A 34 3.99 17.08 18.87
N SER A 35 4.12 16.56 17.65
CA SER A 35 4.37 17.33 16.42
C SER A 35 3.24 18.33 16.15
N TYR A 36 1.98 17.90 16.23
CA TYR A 36 0.82 18.78 16.09
C TYR A 36 0.80 19.90 17.14
N LYS A 37 1.05 19.57 18.41
CA LYS A 37 1.15 20.56 19.49
C LYS A 37 2.30 21.56 19.27
N ALA A 38 3.45 21.08 18.80
CA ALA A 38 4.57 21.95 18.46
C ALA A 38 4.20 22.89 17.30
N LYS A 39 3.58 22.37 16.24
CA LYS A 39 3.09 23.18 15.11
C LYS A 39 2.07 24.23 15.56
N LEU A 40 1.15 23.89 16.46
CA LEU A 40 0.19 24.85 17.03
C LEU A 40 0.89 25.95 17.84
N ALA A 41 1.86 25.59 18.68
CA ALA A 41 2.61 26.54 19.49
C ALA A 41 3.44 27.50 18.62
N THR A 42 4.09 26.99 17.56
CA THR A 42 4.81 27.83 16.60
C THR A 42 3.87 28.71 15.78
N SER A 43 2.65 28.24 15.52
CA SER A 43 1.64 28.93 14.70
C SER A 43 0.72 29.85 15.50
N SER A 44 1.09 30.24 16.73
CA SER A 44 0.24 31.00 17.66
C SER A 44 -0.34 32.31 17.10
N SER A 45 0.31 32.94 16.11
CA SER A 45 -0.13 34.16 15.42
C SER A 45 -0.90 33.93 14.11
N THR A 46 -1.13 32.67 13.73
CA THR A 46 -1.73 32.33 12.43
C THR A 46 -3.25 32.49 12.47
N SER A 47 -3.81 33.01 11.37
CA SER A 47 -5.24 33.06 11.05
C SER A 47 -5.97 31.75 11.41
N SER A 48 -7.25 31.85 11.79
CA SER A 48 -8.12 30.69 12.07
C SER A 48 -8.04 29.60 11.00
N GLN A 49 -7.87 30.00 9.74
CA GLN A 49 -7.69 29.11 8.59
C GLN A 49 -6.43 28.23 8.71
N GLY A 50 -5.33 28.75 9.26
CA GLY A 50 -4.10 27.98 9.46
C GLY A 50 -4.25 26.91 10.54
N ARG A 51 -5.01 27.19 11.60
CA ARG A 51 -5.31 26.20 12.65
C ARG A 51 -6.16 25.06 12.11
N TYR A 52 -7.17 25.37 11.30
CA TYR A 52 -8.01 24.35 10.65
C TYR A 52 -7.20 23.45 9.70
N ARG A 53 -6.28 24.01 8.91
CA ARG A 53 -5.37 23.22 8.07
C ARG A 53 -4.49 22.27 8.88
N LEU A 54 -3.95 22.74 10.01
CA LEU A 54 -3.14 21.90 10.90
C LEU A 54 -3.97 20.78 11.53
N GLU A 55 -5.23 21.04 11.86
CA GLU A 55 -6.14 20.02 12.40
C GLU A 55 -6.47 18.93 11.37
N LEU A 56 -6.72 19.32 10.11
CA LEU A 56 -6.90 18.37 9.01
C LEU A 56 -5.66 17.52 8.76
N GLU A 57 -4.47 18.14 8.77
CA GLU A 57 -3.20 17.41 8.64
C GLU A 57 -3.05 16.39 9.76
N TYR A 58 -3.31 16.79 11.01
CA TYR A 58 -3.28 15.90 12.17
C TYR A 58 -4.25 14.72 12.04
N LYS A 59 -5.51 14.96 11.63
CA LYS A 59 -6.51 13.91 11.42
C LYS A 59 -6.07 12.92 10.33
N ARG A 60 -5.52 13.43 9.23
CA ARG A 60 -4.98 12.60 8.15
C ARG A 60 -3.81 11.75 8.62
N ASP A 61 -2.89 12.33 9.40
CA ASP A 61 -1.73 11.61 9.92
C ASP A 61 -2.16 10.50 10.91
N LEU A 62 -3.18 10.74 11.74
CA LEU A 62 -3.78 9.72 12.60
C LEU A 62 -4.38 8.55 11.80
N GLN A 63 -5.16 8.85 10.76
CA GLN A 63 -5.75 7.82 9.90
C GLN A 63 -4.69 7.00 9.18
N ASN A 64 -3.64 7.65 8.67
CA ASN A 64 -2.51 6.96 8.04
C ASN A 64 -1.80 6.00 9.01
N LEU A 65 -1.54 6.44 10.25
CA LEU A 65 -0.92 5.58 11.26
C LEU A 65 -1.79 4.38 11.63
N GLN A 66 -3.11 4.57 11.74
CA GLN A 66 -4.04 3.46 11.98
C GLN A 66 -3.99 2.44 10.84
N SER A 67 -4.03 2.91 9.58
CA SER A 67 -3.93 2.03 8.40
C SER A 67 -2.63 1.23 8.38
N ILE A 68 -1.49 1.86 8.72
CA ILE A 68 -0.19 1.17 8.78
C ILE A 68 -0.19 0.08 9.85
N ALA A 69 -0.72 0.36 11.04
CA ALA A 69 -0.77 -0.63 12.11
C ALA A 69 -1.69 -1.82 11.79
N GLU A 70 -2.80 -1.59 11.09
CA GLU A 70 -3.67 -2.64 10.61
C GLU A 70 -3.00 -3.52 9.53
N GLU A 71 -2.28 -2.89 8.60
CA GLU A 71 -1.51 -3.60 7.57
C GLU A 71 -0.39 -4.44 8.18
N ASP A 72 0.36 -3.89 9.14
CA ASP A 72 1.41 -4.62 9.87
C ASP A 72 0.86 -5.82 10.64
N LEU A 73 -0.29 -5.66 11.30
CA LEU A 73 -0.96 -6.76 11.99
C LEU A 73 -1.38 -7.84 11.01
N ARG A 74 -1.99 -7.46 9.89
CA ARG A 74 -2.42 -8.40 8.85
C ARG A 74 -1.23 -9.16 8.26
N ALA A 75 -0.15 -8.46 7.90
CA ALA A 75 1.05 -9.06 7.33
C ALA A 75 1.76 -10.00 8.31
N ALA A 76 1.75 -9.66 9.61
CA ALA A 76 2.33 -10.52 10.64
C ALA A 76 1.51 -11.79 10.88
N ILE A 77 0.17 -11.70 10.85
CA ILE A 77 -0.71 -12.88 10.92
C ILE A 77 -0.50 -13.76 9.68
N GLU A 78 -0.48 -13.18 8.49
CA GLU A 78 -0.29 -13.93 7.24
C GLU A 78 1.06 -14.66 7.20
N ARG A 79 2.13 -14.01 7.67
CA ARG A 79 3.47 -14.65 7.74
C ARG A 79 3.47 -15.88 8.64
N GLU A 80 2.86 -15.79 9.82
CA GLU A 80 2.74 -16.92 10.74
C GLU A 80 1.89 -18.05 10.13
N GLU A 81 0.78 -17.72 9.49
CA GLU A 81 -0.05 -18.72 8.80
C GLU A 81 0.73 -19.41 7.67
N GLN A 82 1.56 -18.66 6.94
CA GLN A 82 2.45 -19.22 5.92
C GLN A 82 3.53 -20.10 6.52
N GLU A 83 4.18 -19.70 7.61
CA GLU A 83 5.17 -20.52 8.31
C GLU A 83 4.56 -21.83 8.81
N ARG A 84 3.36 -21.79 9.38
CA ARG A 84 2.64 -23.01 9.79
C ARG A 84 2.22 -23.87 8.63
N LYS A 85 1.76 -23.26 7.54
CA LYS A 85 1.47 -24.01 6.32
C LYS A 85 2.74 -24.68 5.80
N TRP A 86 3.88 -23.99 5.89
CA TRP A 86 5.17 -24.54 5.52
C TRP A 86 5.57 -25.71 6.42
N ASP A 87 5.37 -25.59 7.73
CA ASP A 87 5.65 -26.64 8.72
C ASP A 87 4.72 -27.84 8.58
N ALA A 88 3.43 -27.62 8.36
CA ALA A 88 2.43 -28.67 8.14
C ALA A 88 2.58 -29.37 6.79
N GLN A 89 3.07 -28.64 5.78
CA GLN A 89 3.44 -29.21 4.48
C GLN A 89 4.90 -29.65 4.45
N ALA A 90 5.65 -29.52 5.55
CA ALA A 90 7.05 -29.87 5.57
C ALA A 90 7.16 -31.40 5.38
N PRO A 91 7.83 -31.88 4.32
CA PRO A 91 7.92 -33.30 4.00
C PRO A 91 8.44 -34.16 5.16
N TRP A 92 9.20 -33.55 6.07
CA TRP A 92 9.81 -34.19 7.24
C TRP A 92 8.81 -34.72 8.28
N GLN A 93 7.53 -34.31 8.25
CA GLN A 93 6.51 -34.84 9.17
C GLN A 93 6.05 -36.25 8.81
N ASN A 94 6.19 -36.67 7.55
CA ASN A 94 6.02 -38.05 7.11
C ASN A 94 7.36 -38.58 6.60
N PRO A 95 8.16 -39.26 7.45
CA PRO A 95 9.44 -39.82 7.04
C PRO A 95 9.31 -40.87 5.91
N GLU A 96 8.11 -41.40 5.65
CA GLU A 96 7.83 -42.30 4.52
C GLU A 96 7.61 -41.56 3.19
N ASP A 97 7.24 -40.27 3.22
CA ASP A 97 7.05 -39.42 2.03
C ASP A 97 8.29 -38.56 1.72
N LEU A 98 9.35 -38.71 2.53
CA LEU A 98 10.65 -38.11 2.24
C LEU A 98 11.21 -38.75 0.98
N ASP A 99 11.10 -38.04 -0.14
CA ASP A 99 11.60 -38.50 -1.43
C ASP A 99 13.06 -38.96 -1.26
N HIS A 100 13.32 -40.25 -1.53
CA HIS A 100 14.63 -40.87 -1.36
C HIS A 100 15.72 -40.07 -2.10
N SER A 101 15.36 -39.31 -3.14
CA SER A 101 16.26 -38.42 -3.85
C SER A 101 16.88 -37.33 -2.97
N ILE A 102 16.15 -36.80 -1.97
CA ILE A 102 16.66 -35.75 -1.07
C ILE A 102 17.67 -36.32 -0.08
N ILE A 103 17.43 -37.55 0.39
CA ILE A 103 18.37 -38.28 1.25
C ILE A 103 19.65 -38.60 0.47
N GLU A 104 19.51 -39.07 -0.77
CA GLU A 104 20.65 -39.32 -1.66
C GLU A 104 21.46 -38.04 -1.94
N GLU A 105 20.79 -36.89 -2.14
CA GLU A 105 21.45 -35.60 -2.34
C GLU A 105 22.24 -35.16 -1.10
N GLN A 106 21.66 -35.27 0.10
CA GLN A 106 22.40 -34.94 1.33
C GLN A 106 23.59 -35.87 1.58
N VAL A 107 23.44 -37.17 1.30
CA VAL A 107 24.55 -38.13 1.37
C VAL A 107 25.65 -37.79 0.35
N ALA A 108 25.27 -37.37 -0.87
CA ALA A 108 26.21 -36.92 -1.89
C ALA A 108 26.98 -35.67 -1.45
N ILE A 109 26.30 -34.68 -0.85
CA ILE A 109 26.93 -33.46 -0.31
C ILE A 109 27.90 -33.79 0.84
N LEU A 110 27.49 -34.64 1.79
CA LEU A 110 28.36 -35.04 2.91
C LEU A 110 29.60 -35.80 2.42
N ASN A 111 29.45 -36.67 1.41
CA ASN A 111 30.58 -37.35 0.78
C ASN A 111 31.50 -36.38 0.03
N GLN A 112 30.93 -35.37 -0.63
CA GLN A 112 31.70 -34.32 -1.29
C GLN A 112 32.52 -33.50 -0.27
N ILE A 113 31.92 -33.09 0.86
CA ILE A 113 32.62 -32.40 1.94
C ILE A 113 33.73 -33.30 2.51
N ARG A 114 33.44 -34.57 2.81
CA ARG A 114 34.45 -35.51 3.31
C ARG A 114 35.64 -35.66 2.35
N ASN A 115 35.38 -35.75 1.05
CA ASN A 115 36.41 -35.86 0.02
C ASN A 115 37.22 -34.56 -0.15
N GLN A 116 36.58 -33.40 0.02
CA GLN A 116 37.28 -32.11 0.03
C GLN A 116 38.13 -31.92 1.29
N SER A 117 37.60 -32.27 2.47
CA SER A 117 38.32 -32.20 3.74
C SER A 117 39.54 -33.14 3.80
N GLY A 118 39.47 -34.31 3.14
CA GLY A 118 40.62 -35.20 2.98
C GLY A 118 41.71 -34.63 2.06
N ARG A 119 41.37 -33.71 1.15
CA ARG A 119 42.31 -33.10 0.20
C ARG A 119 43.08 -31.91 0.78
N VAL A 120 42.61 -31.32 1.88
CA VAL A 120 43.26 -30.16 2.53
C VAL A 120 44.42 -30.57 3.45
N GLN A 121 44.58 -31.85 3.81
CA GLN A 121 45.66 -32.29 4.71
C GLN A 121 47.06 -32.49 4.07
N HIS A 122 47.24 -32.22 2.77
CA HIS A 122 48.57 -32.28 2.14
C HIS A 122 49.09 -30.96 1.56
N GLY A 123 48.39 -29.85 1.78
CA GLY A 123 48.87 -28.51 1.46
C GLY A 123 49.46 -27.81 2.68
N GLY A 124 50.73 -28.09 3.00
CA GLY A 124 51.64 -27.23 3.76
C GLY A 124 51.07 -26.50 4.98
N VAL A 125 51.26 -27.09 6.17
CA VAL A 125 51.36 -26.33 7.41
C VAL A 125 52.53 -25.35 7.26
N GLN A 126 52.23 -24.13 6.84
CA GLN A 126 53.14 -23.01 7.02
C GLN A 126 52.91 -22.51 8.44
N GLU A 127 53.85 -22.87 9.29
CA GLU A 127 54.00 -22.53 10.69
C GLU A 127 53.81 -21.02 10.91
N TYR A 128 52.57 -20.61 11.22
CA TYR A 128 52.26 -19.24 11.59
C TYR A 128 52.57 -19.10 13.08
N ASN A 129 53.76 -18.57 13.37
CA ASN A 129 54.20 -18.21 14.70
C ASN A 129 53.18 -17.30 15.38
N GLY A 130 52.87 -17.65 16.63
CA GLY A 130 51.85 -17.02 17.44
C GLY A 130 52.10 -15.53 17.65
N ALA A 131 51.04 -14.75 17.44
CA ALA A 131 50.88 -13.44 18.03
C ALA A 131 49.63 -13.47 18.91
N TYR A 132 49.86 -13.20 20.20
CA TYR A 132 48.88 -13.08 21.27
C TYR A 132 47.68 -12.24 20.87
N PHE A 133 46.48 -12.83 20.85
CA PHE A 133 45.22 -12.10 20.75
C PHE A 133 44.73 -11.78 22.17
N GLN A 134 45.10 -10.58 22.66
CA GLN A 134 44.53 -10.02 23.89
C GLN A 134 43.06 -9.66 23.65
N GLN A 135 42.19 -10.17 24.52
CA GLN A 135 40.79 -9.76 24.62
C GLN A 135 40.73 -8.28 25.03
N GLY A 136 40.31 -7.42 24.11
CA GLY A 136 40.04 -6.01 24.34
C GLY A 136 38.56 -5.71 24.18
N SER A 137 37.84 -5.69 25.30
CA SER A 137 36.58 -4.96 25.44
C SER A 137 36.86 -3.47 25.26
N SER A 138 36.21 -2.79 24.30
CA SER A 138 36.03 -1.33 24.41
C SER A 138 34.95 -0.80 23.47
N SER A 139 33.89 -0.31 24.07
CA SER A 139 33.00 0.71 23.53
C SER A 139 33.78 2.01 23.36
N ARG A 140 33.63 2.73 22.22
CA ARG A 140 33.49 4.20 22.11
C ARG A 140 33.55 4.69 20.64
N PRO A 141 33.10 5.95 20.38
CA PRO A 141 32.32 6.30 19.20
C PRO A 141 33.16 6.82 18.04
N PHE A 142 32.49 6.87 16.90
CA PHE A 142 32.94 7.37 15.62
C PHE A 142 33.00 8.91 15.64
N ASP A 143 34.20 9.47 15.52
CA ASP A 143 34.44 10.87 15.17
C ASP A 143 35.14 10.92 13.80
N GLU A 144 34.92 12.05 13.15
CA GLU A 144 34.97 12.38 11.73
C GLU A 144 36.40 12.63 11.17
N PRO A 145 36.62 13.21 9.96
CA PRO A 145 37.44 12.62 8.91
C PRO A 145 38.79 13.32 8.72
N SER A 146 39.74 12.70 7.99
CA SER A 146 40.90 13.41 7.45
C SER A 146 41.43 12.79 6.16
N SER A 147 41.61 13.69 5.19
CA SER A 147 42.06 13.58 3.81
C SER A 147 43.36 12.79 3.54
N PRO A 148 43.63 12.44 2.26
CA PRO A 148 44.75 11.60 1.87
C PRO A 148 46.04 12.40 1.65
N VAL A 149 47.16 11.88 2.16
CA VAL A 149 48.51 12.35 1.78
C VAL A 149 49.23 11.27 0.98
N ARG A 150 49.60 11.70 -0.22
CA ARG A 150 50.40 11.02 -1.23
C ARG A 150 51.88 11.17 -0.90
N ALA A 151 52.62 10.06 -0.81
CA ALA A 151 54.08 9.97 -0.98
C ALA A 151 54.38 8.52 -1.39
N ARG A 152 54.76 8.18 -2.62
CA ARG A 152 55.94 8.49 -3.44
C ARG A 152 57.26 7.94 -2.86
N SER A 153 57.77 6.94 -3.61
CA SER A 153 59.19 6.61 -3.85
C SER A 153 59.91 5.68 -2.87
N GLY A 154 60.51 4.63 -3.44
CA GLY A 154 61.49 3.78 -2.77
C GLY A 154 61.98 2.65 -3.68
N SER A 155 62.76 3.01 -4.69
CA SER A 155 63.49 2.09 -5.58
C SER A 155 64.52 1.26 -4.81
N THR A 156 64.66 -0.03 -5.08
CA THR A 156 65.92 -0.75 -4.83
C THR A 156 66.14 -1.80 -5.90
N ALA A 157 67.23 -1.61 -6.64
CA ALA A 157 67.74 -2.49 -7.68
C ALA A 157 68.22 -3.83 -7.10
N GLY A 158 67.97 -4.91 -7.83
CA GLY A 158 68.49 -6.25 -7.56
C GLY A 158 68.56 -7.04 -8.87
N LEU A 159 69.72 -7.64 -9.11
CA LEU A 159 70.26 -8.17 -10.37
C LEU A 159 69.54 -9.41 -10.96
N PRO A 160 69.83 -9.76 -12.23
CA PRO A 160 69.06 -10.73 -13.00
C PRO A 160 69.52 -12.16 -12.73
N TYR A 161 68.65 -12.98 -12.13
CA TYR A 161 68.80 -14.43 -12.14
C TYR A 161 67.93 -15.02 -13.23
N SER A 162 68.61 -15.42 -14.31
CA SER A 162 68.06 -16.18 -15.42
C SER A 162 67.68 -17.58 -14.92
N HIS A 163 66.45 -17.72 -14.43
CA HIS A 163 65.84 -19.03 -14.24
C HIS A 163 65.21 -19.45 -15.56
N TYR A 164 65.87 -20.39 -16.24
CA TYR A 164 65.27 -21.20 -17.30
C TYR A 164 64.01 -21.86 -16.72
N THR A 165 62.85 -21.29 -17.04
CA THR A 165 61.58 -21.97 -16.86
C THR A 165 61.46 -22.98 -18.00
N PRO A 166 61.28 -24.28 -17.69
CA PRO A 166 61.00 -25.26 -18.74
C PRO A 166 59.71 -24.83 -19.46
N PRO A 167 59.58 -25.09 -20.77
CA PRO A 167 58.37 -24.74 -21.51
C PRO A 167 57.19 -25.42 -20.84
N THR A 168 56.36 -24.63 -20.14
CA THR A 168 55.08 -25.06 -19.61
C THR A 168 54.26 -25.52 -20.81
N VAL A 169 54.23 -26.83 -21.02
CA VAL A 169 53.30 -27.47 -21.94
C VAL A 169 51.92 -27.04 -21.48
N GLN A 170 51.32 -26.11 -22.23
CA GLN A 170 49.94 -25.69 -22.03
C GLN A 170 49.08 -26.92 -22.26
N THR A 171 48.81 -27.64 -21.18
CA THR A 171 47.74 -28.63 -21.14
C THR A 171 46.47 -27.85 -21.44
N VAL A 172 46.00 -27.98 -22.67
CA VAL A 172 44.68 -27.50 -23.10
C VAL A 172 43.68 -28.19 -22.18
N GLN A 173 43.30 -27.51 -21.10
CA GLN A 173 42.25 -27.95 -20.20
C GLN A 173 40.97 -27.92 -21.01
N VAL A 174 40.55 -29.09 -21.47
CA VAL A 174 39.29 -29.26 -22.19
C VAL A 174 38.19 -29.06 -21.16
N ASP A 175 37.47 -27.95 -21.27
CA ASP A 175 36.35 -27.60 -20.38
C ASP A 175 35.41 -28.80 -20.22
N SER A 176 35.37 -29.32 -18.99
CA SER A 176 34.50 -30.43 -18.62
C SER A 176 33.05 -30.08 -18.94
N ALA A 177 32.24 -31.06 -19.33
CA ALA A 177 30.82 -30.87 -19.55
C ALA A 177 30.13 -30.26 -18.31
N ALA A 178 30.60 -30.62 -17.11
CA ALA A 178 30.12 -30.08 -15.84
C ALA A 178 30.40 -28.56 -15.69
N ASP A 179 31.56 -28.09 -16.14
CA ASP A 179 31.94 -26.67 -16.05
C ASP A 179 31.10 -25.81 -17.01
N ARG A 180 30.76 -26.37 -18.18
CA ARG A 180 29.83 -25.73 -19.14
C ARG A 180 28.42 -25.63 -18.56
N GLU A 181 27.94 -26.66 -17.90
CA GLU A 181 26.61 -26.65 -17.27
C GLU A 181 26.55 -25.68 -16.06
N ALA A 182 27.61 -25.63 -15.25
CA ALA A 182 27.73 -24.69 -14.14
C ALA A 182 27.71 -23.23 -14.64
N ARG A 183 28.40 -22.93 -15.74
CA ARG A 183 28.37 -21.60 -16.39
C ARG A 183 26.97 -21.22 -16.86
N LEU A 184 26.24 -22.15 -17.49
CA LEU A 184 24.87 -21.89 -17.95
C LEU A 184 23.90 -21.62 -16.79
N ARG A 185 24.04 -22.35 -15.66
CA ARG A 185 23.24 -22.08 -14.45
C ARG A 185 23.57 -20.70 -13.85
N ALA A 186 24.85 -20.36 -13.76
CA ALA A 186 25.29 -19.06 -13.26
C ALA A 186 24.78 -17.91 -14.13
N GLU A 187 24.86 -18.04 -15.45
CA GLU A 187 24.33 -17.04 -16.40
C GLU A 187 22.81 -16.89 -16.28
N LYS A 188 22.07 -17.99 -16.10
CA LYS A 188 20.61 -17.94 -15.91
C LYS A 188 20.23 -17.23 -14.62
N HIS A 189 20.96 -17.49 -13.53
CA HIS A 189 20.74 -16.83 -12.24
C HIS A 189 21.09 -15.34 -12.32
N GLU A 190 22.18 -14.98 -13.01
CA GLU A 190 22.56 -13.59 -13.25
C GLU A 190 21.48 -12.84 -14.06
N LYS A 191 20.91 -13.47 -15.11
CA LYS A 191 19.79 -12.90 -15.87
C LYS A 191 18.56 -12.65 -15.00
N GLN A 192 18.21 -13.60 -14.13
CA GLN A 192 17.08 -13.43 -13.20
C GLN A 192 17.34 -12.27 -12.22
N GLN A 193 18.55 -12.17 -11.65
CA GLN A 193 18.90 -11.06 -10.76
C GLN A 193 18.88 -9.71 -11.47
N ALA A 194 19.37 -9.65 -12.71
CA ALA A 194 19.33 -8.45 -13.53
C ALA A 194 17.88 -8.02 -13.84
N GLU A 195 17.00 -8.97 -14.12
CA GLU A 195 15.57 -8.72 -14.33
C GLU A 195 14.89 -8.18 -13.08
N PHE A 196 15.18 -8.75 -11.90
CA PHE A 196 14.69 -8.23 -10.62
C PHE A 196 15.16 -6.80 -10.36
N ARG A 197 16.44 -6.49 -10.61
CA ARG A 197 16.98 -5.12 -10.48
C ARG A 197 16.27 -4.15 -11.42
N LYS A 198 16.08 -4.53 -12.69
CA LYS A 198 15.37 -3.72 -13.68
C LYS A 198 13.93 -3.44 -13.27
N ARG A 199 13.22 -4.44 -12.72
CA ARG A 199 11.83 -4.29 -12.25
C ARG A 199 11.74 -3.42 -11.00
N ALA A 200 12.69 -3.56 -10.07
CA ALA A 200 12.78 -2.71 -8.89
C ALA A 200 13.05 -1.24 -9.27
N GLU A 201 13.95 -0.99 -10.21
CA GLU A 201 14.23 0.35 -10.72
C GLU A 201 13.02 0.98 -11.42
N ALA A 202 12.29 0.22 -12.24
CA ALA A 202 11.06 0.68 -12.89
C ALA A 202 9.99 1.10 -11.88
N ILE A 203 9.84 0.36 -10.77
CA ILE A 203 8.91 0.71 -9.68
C ILE A 203 9.35 2.01 -9.00
N GLN A 204 10.65 2.19 -8.73
CA GLN A 204 11.15 3.44 -8.14
C GLN A 204 10.97 4.63 -9.08
N GLN A 205 11.18 4.46 -10.39
CA GLN A 205 10.93 5.50 -11.37
C GLN A 205 9.45 5.88 -11.44
N ARG A 206 8.55 4.90 -11.46
CA ARG A 206 7.09 5.15 -11.41
C ARG A 206 6.71 5.93 -10.14
N LYS A 207 7.21 5.53 -8.97
CA LYS A 207 6.99 6.27 -7.71
C LYS A 207 7.55 7.69 -7.74
N ARG A 208 8.70 7.93 -8.39
CA ARG A 208 9.25 9.29 -8.56
C ARG A 208 8.38 10.14 -9.47
N GLN A 209 7.93 9.59 -10.60
CA GLN A 209 7.01 10.27 -11.52
C GLN A 209 5.67 10.59 -10.84
N GLU A 210 5.12 9.66 -10.08
CA GLU A 210 3.88 9.85 -9.32
C GLU A 210 4.02 10.94 -8.25
N ARG A 211 5.16 11.00 -7.53
CA ARG A 211 5.45 12.10 -6.59
C ARG A 211 5.57 13.45 -7.31
N GLN A 212 6.21 13.49 -8.47
CA GLN A 212 6.31 14.71 -9.28
C GLN A 212 4.93 15.17 -9.77
N TRP A 213 4.11 14.23 -10.24
CA TRP A 213 2.74 14.49 -10.68
C TRP A 213 1.85 14.99 -9.54
N ASN A 214 1.87 14.32 -8.38
CA ASN A 214 1.11 14.77 -7.20
C ASN A 214 1.58 16.14 -6.69
N ASN A 215 2.89 16.41 -6.71
CA ASN A 215 3.40 17.73 -6.34
C ASN A 215 2.92 18.81 -7.33
N GLN A 216 2.78 18.48 -8.62
CA GLN A 216 2.29 19.42 -9.62
C GLN A 216 0.79 19.72 -9.46
N ILE A 217 -0.02 18.69 -9.19
CA ILE A 217 -1.46 18.84 -8.90
C ILE A 217 -1.69 19.69 -7.63
N ASN A 218 -0.95 19.40 -6.56
CA ASN A 218 -1.07 20.16 -5.31
C ASN A 218 -0.62 21.63 -5.47
N TRP A 219 0.35 21.90 -6.35
CA TRP A 219 0.80 23.26 -6.65
C TRP A 219 -0.27 24.08 -7.40
N THR A 220 -1.03 23.47 -8.31
CA THR A 220 -2.12 24.16 -9.04
C THR A 220 -3.33 24.48 -8.17
N GLU A 221 -3.64 23.64 -7.17
CA GLU A 221 -4.70 23.91 -6.20
C GLU A 221 -4.32 25.05 -5.25
N THR A 222 -3.06 25.10 -4.81
CA THR A 222 -2.60 26.11 -3.84
C THR A 222 -2.54 27.53 -4.44
N MET A 223 -2.30 27.66 -5.75
CA MET A 223 -2.26 28.97 -6.43
C MET A 223 -3.65 29.52 -6.76
N SER A 224 -4.64 28.64 -7.01
CA SER A 224 -5.99 29.05 -7.40
C SER A 224 -6.82 29.61 -6.24
N SER A 225 -6.46 29.30 -4.98
CA SER A 225 -7.19 29.77 -3.79
C SER A 225 -6.76 31.14 -3.25
N SER A 226 -5.90 31.89 -3.95
CA SER A 226 -5.35 33.17 -3.45
C SER A 226 -5.95 34.43 -4.09
N SER A 227 -7.06 34.31 -4.85
CA SER A 227 -7.73 35.46 -5.46
C SER A 227 -9.26 35.37 -5.31
N SER A 228 -9.79 35.75 -4.14
CA SER A 228 -11.15 36.31 -3.99
C SER A 228 -11.46 36.65 -2.52
N THR A 229 -11.17 37.90 -2.09
CA THR A 229 -11.80 38.47 -0.88
C THR A 229 -12.00 39.98 -1.04
N THR A 230 -13.15 40.39 -1.57
CA THR A 230 -13.79 41.68 -1.23
C THR A 230 -15.30 41.54 -1.41
N SER A 231 -16.05 41.56 -0.32
CA SER A 231 -17.20 42.45 -0.11
C SER A 231 -17.98 42.01 1.13
N ALA A 232 -17.86 42.83 2.17
CA ALA A 232 -18.75 42.88 3.31
C ALA A 232 -20.08 43.54 2.88
N SER A 233 -21.20 43.04 3.40
CA SER A 233 -22.38 43.89 3.62
C SER A 233 -23.16 43.36 4.81
N ASP A 234 -23.21 44.20 5.82
CA ASP A 234 -24.13 44.17 6.96
C ASP A 234 -25.58 44.18 6.46
N ASN A 235 -26.47 43.47 7.16
CA ASN A 235 -27.81 43.99 7.40
C ASN A 235 -28.51 43.37 8.63
N GLU A 236 -29.28 44.24 9.26
CA GLU A 236 -29.76 44.23 10.64
C GLU A 236 -30.89 43.24 10.98
N ALA A 237 -31.03 43.08 12.28
CA ALA A 237 -32.09 42.49 13.06
C ALA A 237 -33.53 42.73 12.56
N THR A 238 -34.35 41.69 12.58
CA THR A 238 -35.80 41.81 12.77
C THR A 238 -36.32 40.64 13.62
N THR A 239 -37.16 41.00 14.58
CA THR A 239 -37.75 40.24 15.69
C THR A 239 -38.80 39.20 15.27
N PRO A 240 -39.22 38.30 16.20
CA PRO A 240 -39.81 37.01 15.87
C PRO A 240 -41.33 37.11 15.68
N THR A 241 -41.84 36.43 14.66
CA THR A 241 -43.26 36.11 14.55
C THR A 241 -43.40 34.59 14.54
N GLU A 242 -44.06 34.11 15.59
CA GLU A 242 -44.34 32.72 15.90
C GLU A 242 -45.56 32.25 15.08
N GLU A 243 -45.57 30.95 14.80
CA GLU A 243 -46.67 30.12 14.26
C GLU A 243 -46.86 29.97 12.73
N VAL A 244 -46.76 28.69 12.32
CA VAL A 244 -47.19 28.03 11.07
C VAL A 244 -46.18 27.96 9.90
N ALA A 245 -45.07 27.22 10.09
CA ALA A 245 -44.44 26.39 9.04
C ALA A 245 -43.35 25.47 9.63
N LYS A 246 -43.73 24.31 10.17
CA LYS A 246 -42.82 23.16 10.35
C LYS A 246 -42.65 22.49 8.98
N ALA A 247 -42.03 23.19 8.04
CA ALA A 247 -41.58 22.63 6.78
C ALA A 247 -40.07 22.44 6.89
N ASP A 248 -39.68 21.18 6.89
CA ASP A 248 -38.34 20.61 6.92
C ASP A 248 -37.21 21.62 6.63
N SER A 249 -36.49 22.01 7.69
CA SER A 249 -35.14 22.54 7.51
C SER A 249 -34.32 21.41 6.89
N ILE A 250 -34.21 21.42 5.57
CA ILE A 250 -33.29 20.56 4.83
C ILE A 250 -31.91 20.89 5.39
N THR A 251 -31.42 20.02 6.28
CA THR A 251 -30.08 20.13 6.85
C THR A 251 -29.12 20.02 5.67
N HIS A 252 -28.65 21.16 5.18
CA HIS A 252 -27.68 21.21 4.11
C HIS A 252 -26.43 20.47 4.60
N MET A 253 -26.09 19.35 3.96
CA MET A 253 -24.89 18.61 4.31
C MET A 253 -23.67 19.52 4.16
N SER A 254 -22.69 19.37 5.04
CA SER A 254 -21.43 20.10 4.88
C SER A 254 -20.72 19.64 3.61
N GLU A 255 -19.90 20.50 3.03
CA GLU A 255 -19.11 20.16 1.84
C GLU A 255 -18.21 18.95 2.09
N GLU A 256 -17.63 18.86 3.29
CA GLU A 256 -16.84 17.71 3.74
C GLU A 256 -17.68 16.43 3.76
N ASP A 257 -18.90 16.47 4.29
CA ASP A 257 -19.78 15.30 4.34
C ASP A 257 -20.19 14.84 2.94
N ILE A 258 -20.37 15.78 2.00
CA ILE A 258 -20.69 15.49 0.59
C ILE A 258 -19.52 14.77 -0.08
N VAL A 259 -18.29 15.26 0.10
CA VAL A 259 -17.10 14.59 -0.43
C VAL A 259 -16.95 13.20 0.19
N ASN A 260 -17.11 13.08 1.51
CA ASN A 260 -17.03 11.80 2.21
C ASN A 260 -18.10 10.81 1.74
N LEU A 261 -19.33 11.28 1.53
CA LEU A 261 -20.43 10.45 1.00
C LEU A 261 -20.12 9.91 -0.39
N VAL A 262 -19.55 10.73 -1.26
CA VAL A 262 -19.20 10.33 -2.63
C VAL A 262 -18.05 9.33 -2.64
N VAL A 263 -17.00 9.56 -1.85
CA VAL A 263 -15.91 8.60 -1.67
C VAL A 263 -16.44 7.28 -1.11
N PHE A 264 -17.34 7.34 -0.13
CA PHE A 264 -17.99 6.16 0.44
C PHE A 264 -18.81 5.39 -0.62
N HIS A 265 -19.60 6.08 -1.45
CA HIS A 265 -20.35 5.45 -2.55
C HIS A 265 -19.42 4.76 -3.56
N ASP A 266 -18.27 5.36 -3.88
CA ASP A 266 -17.28 4.74 -4.77
C ASP A 266 -16.68 3.46 -4.16
N GLN A 267 -16.40 3.46 -2.85
CA GLN A 267 -15.95 2.27 -2.14
C GLN A 267 -17.03 1.18 -2.09
N GLN A 268 -18.30 1.56 -1.90
CA GLN A 268 -19.42 0.61 -1.91
C GLN A 268 -19.51 -0.16 -3.23
N TRP A 269 -19.31 0.50 -4.37
CA TRP A 269 -19.32 -0.19 -5.67
C TRP A 269 -18.28 -1.32 -5.78
N ALA A 270 -17.10 -1.12 -5.19
CA ALA A 270 -16.06 -2.14 -5.14
C ALA A 270 -16.48 -3.30 -4.22
N PHE A 271 -17.03 -2.96 -3.05
CA PHE A 271 -17.47 -3.93 -2.04
C PHE A 271 -18.66 -4.78 -2.48
N MET A 272 -19.62 -4.23 -3.22
CA MET A 272 -20.81 -4.96 -3.69
C MET A 272 -20.47 -6.19 -4.53
N SER A 273 -19.34 -6.19 -5.22
CA SER A 273 -18.93 -7.33 -6.06
C SER A 273 -18.45 -8.54 -5.25
N SER A 274 -18.12 -8.35 -3.96
CA SER A 274 -17.72 -9.42 -3.05
C SER A 274 -18.85 -9.92 -2.14
N LEU A 275 -20.00 -9.26 -2.15
CA LEU A 275 -21.14 -9.66 -1.33
C LEU A 275 -21.89 -10.84 -1.97
N PRO A 276 -22.25 -11.88 -1.19
CA PRO A 276 -23.00 -13.03 -1.72
C PRO A 276 -24.47 -12.69 -2.01
N HIS A 277 -25.02 -11.73 -1.26
CA HIS A 277 -26.39 -11.26 -1.37
C HIS A 277 -26.40 -9.74 -1.33
N LEU A 278 -27.21 -9.13 -2.20
CA LEU A 278 -27.43 -7.70 -2.24
C LEU A 278 -28.90 -7.38 -1.92
N GLN A 279 -29.10 -6.26 -1.24
CA GLN A 279 -30.38 -5.65 -0.91
C GLN A 279 -30.44 -4.22 -1.45
N TRP A 280 -31.62 -3.64 -1.52
CA TRP A 280 -31.86 -2.27 -2.00
C TRP A 280 -30.97 -1.24 -1.27
N GLY A 281 -30.77 -1.40 0.03
CA GLY A 281 -29.97 -0.50 0.85
C GLY A 281 -28.47 -0.56 0.57
N ASP A 282 -27.96 -1.63 -0.04
CA ASP A 282 -26.53 -1.82 -0.30
C ASP A 282 -26.04 -1.04 -1.52
N PHE A 283 -26.96 -0.56 -2.36
CA PHE A 283 -26.63 0.18 -3.57
C PHE A 283 -26.32 1.65 -3.21
N PRO A 284 -25.20 2.20 -3.72
CA PRO A 284 -24.85 3.61 -3.56
C PRO A 284 -25.69 4.49 -4.48
N TRP A 285 -26.96 4.67 -4.13
CA TRP A 285 -27.91 5.50 -4.87
C TRP A 285 -27.37 6.93 -4.99
N PRO A 286 -27.43 7.58 -6.17
CA PRO A 286 -26.87 8.92 -6.37
C PRO A 286 -27.77 10.00 -5.76
N VAL A 287 -27.88 10.01 -4.44
CA VAL A 287 -28.62 10.98 -3.62
C VAL A 287 -27.71 11.48 -2.50
N LEU A 288 -27.85 12.75 -2.10
CA LEU A 288 -27.10 13.33 -0.98
C LEU A 288 -27.74 12.95 0.36
N SER A 289 -27.74 11.65 0.66
CA SER A 289 -28.18 11.14 1.94
C SER A 289 -27.34 9.94 2.35
N PHE A 290 -26.91 9.90 3.62
CA PHE A 290 -26.31 8.70 4.21
C PHE A 290 -27.32 7.57 4.40
N SER A 291 -28.62 7.88 4.35
CA SER A 291 -29.68 6.89 4.35
C SER A 291 -30.05 6.56 2.92
N SER A 292 -29.98 5.27 2.57
CA SER A 292 -30.48 4.81 1.28
C SER A 292 -31.95 5.24 1.12
N PRO A 293 -32.36 5.71 -0.09
CA PRO A 293 -33.75 6.05 -0.38
C PRO A 293 -34.63 4.87 0.00
N LYS A 294 -35.86 5.11 0.44
CA LYS A 294 -36.73 3.99 0.87
C LYS A 294 -37.46 3.37 -0.31
N ARG A 295 -37.64 4.15 -1.39
CA ARG A 295 -38.35 3.73 -2.59
C ARG A 295 -37.77 4.37 -3.84
N LYS A 296 -38.15 3.84 -5.00
CA LYS A 296 -37.73 4.37 -6.31
C LYS A 296 -38.25 5.79 -6.58
N GLU A 297 -39.35 6.20 -5.94
CA GLU A 297 -39.90 7.55 -6.10
C GLU A 297 -39.02 8.63 -5.46
N ASP A 298 -38.17 8.27 -4.50
CA ASP A 298 -37.22 9.17 -3.87
C ASP A 298 -36.03 9.52 -4.81
N LEU A 299 -35.86 8.77 -5.89
CA LEU A 299 -34.81 8.98 -6.91
C LEU A 299 -35.26 10.05 -7.92
N THR A 300 -35.41 11.28 -7.45
CA THR A 300 -35.85 12.41 -8.28
C THR A 300 -34.71 12.99 -9.11
N LEU A 301 -35.05 13.67 -10.22
CA LEU A 301 -34.07 14.39 -11.04
C LEU A 301 -33.25 15.38 -10.21
N GLU A 302 -33.90 16.11 -9.30
CA GLU A 302 -33.29 17.11 -8.43
C GLU A 302 -32.24 16.49 -7.50
N ALA A 303 -32.58 15.39 -6.82
CA ALA A 303 -31.65 14.71 -5.91
C ALA A 303 -30.41 14.17 -6.63
N VAL A 304 -30.59 13.63 -7.84
CA VAL A 304 -29.48 13.11 -8.66
C VAL A 304 -28.60 14.24 -9.21
N VAL A 305 -29.22 15.35 -9.65
CA VAL A 305 -28.49 16.56 -10.06
C VAL A 305 -27.64 17.04 -8.90
N GLU A 306 -28.23 17.24 -7.73
CA GLU A 306 -27.53 17.70 -6.53
C GLU A 306 -26.33 16.80 -6.20
N TYR A 307 -26.51 15.48 -6.19
CA TYR A 307 -25.45 14.51 -5.94
C TYR A 307 -24.25 14.63 -6.90
N ILE A 308 -24.52 14.84 -8.19
CA ILE A 308 -23.47 14.92 -9.22
C ILE A 308 -22.69 16.23 -9.11
N PHE A 309 -23.38 17.33 -8.82
CA PHE A 309 -22.78 18.66 -8.81
C PHE A 309 -22.19 19.06 -7.45
N ALA A 310 -22.62 18.44 -6.35
CA ALA A 310 -22.25 18.91 -5.03
C ALA A 310 -20.75 18.80 -4.69
N PRO A 311 -19.99 17.77 -5.11
CA PRO A 311 -18.53 17.75 -4.91
C PRO A 311 -17.72 18.71 -5.80
N LEU A 312 -18.38 19.52 -6.64
CA LEU A 312 -17.75 20.36 -7.66
C LEU A 312 -18.06 21.85 -7.44
N THR A 313 -18.31 22.22 -6.19
CA THR A 313 -18.69 23.56 -5.68
C THR A 313 -17.77 24.67 -6.17
N ASP A 314 -16.45 24.47 -6.14
CA ASP A 314 -15.48 25.52 -6.48
C ASP A 314 -15.03 25.53 -7.94
N THR A 315 -15.11 24.39 -8.63
CA THR A 315 -14.72 24.27 -10.04
C THR A 315 -15.77 23.46 -10.78
N ARG A 316 -16.74 24.17 -11.37
CA ARG A 316 -17.68 23.61 -12.35
C ARG A 316 -16.96 23.29 -13.67
N ASP A 317 -15.86 22.55 -13.60
CA ASP A 317 -15.15 22.09 -14.77
C ASP A 317 -16.09 21.15 -15.53
N ARG A 318 -16.50 21.62 -16.72
CA ARG A 318 -17.43 20.89 -17.57
C ARG A 318 -16.89 19.53 -17.98
N ALA A 319 -15.57 19.37 -18.08
CA ALA A 319 -14.96 18.09 -18.42
C ALA A 319 -15.14 17.09 -17.26
N VAL A 320 -14.87 17.51 -16.03
CA VAL A 320 -14.97 16.65 -14.84
C VAL A 320 -16.40 16.19 -14.59
N VAL A 321 -17.38 17.11 -14.66
CA VAL A 321 -18.81 16.76 -14.56
C VAL A 321 -19.20 15.73 -15.62
N LYS A 322 -18.80 15.98 -16.88
CA LYS A 322 -19.13 15.12 -18.02
C LYS A 322 -18.53 13.72 -17.87
N ASP A 323 -17.30 13.63 -17.39
CA ASP A 323 -16.64 12.34 -17.16
C ASP A 323 -17.27 11.57 -16.01
N ARG A 324 -17.67 12.26 -14.93
CA ARG A 324 -18.43 11.65 -13.83
C ARG A 324 -19.80 11.15 -14.27
N LEU A 325 -20.53 11.93 -15.08
CA LEU A 325 -21.80 11.51 -15.69
C LEU A 325 -21.61 10.24 -16.52
N LYS A 326 -20.61 10.22 -17.41
CA LYS A 326 -20.30 9.04 -18.21
C LYS A 326 -19.94 7.82 -17.36
N ASP A 327 -19.21 8.01 -16.27
CA ASP A 327 -18.86 6.91 -15.37
C ASP A 327 -20.10 6.34 -14.67
N LEU A 328 -20.95 7.20 -14.11
CA LEU A 328 -22.22 6.78 -13.50
C LEU A 328 -23.13 6.07 -14.52
N ILE A 329 -23.25 6.58 -15.75
CA ILE A 329 -24.02 5.92 -16.82
C ILE A 329 -23.49 4.52 -17.10
N ARG A 330 -22.16 4.33 -17.13
CA ARG A 330 -21.57 2.99 -17.33
C ARG A 330 -21.88 2.03 -16.18
N ARG A 331 -21.92 2.53 -14.93
CA ARG A 331 -22.24 1.71 -13.74
C ARG A 331 -23.73 1.34 -13.68
N TRP A 332 -24.61 2.28 -14.01
CA TRP A 332 -26.06 2.11 -14.00
C TRP A 332 -26.63 1.60 -15.33
N HIS A 333 -25.79 1.27 -16.32
CA HIS A 333 -26.26 0.74 -17.60
C HIS A 333 -26.99 -0.60 -17.38
N PRO A 334 -28.21 -0.78 -17.91
CA PRO A 334 -29.06 -1.94 -17.62
C PRO A 334 -28.31 -3.25 -17.87
N ASP A 335 -27.72 -3.44 -19.05
CA ASP A 335 -26.98 -4.67 -19.38
C ASP A 335 -25.91 -5.08 -18.35
N ARG A 336 -25.06 -4.13 -17.91
CA ARG A 336 -24.00 -4.40 -16.93
C ARG A 336 -24.58 -4.57 -15.53
N PHE A 337 -25.54 -3.73 -15.17
CA PHE A 337 -26.13 -3.71 -13.84
C PHE A 337 -26.96 -4.98 -13.58
N GLU A 338 -27.77 -5.39 -14.55
CA GLU A 338 -28.58 -6.61 -14.48
C GLU A 338 -27.72 -7.87 -14.39
N THR A 339 -26.71 -7.97 -15.26
CA THR A 339 -25.82 -9.14 -15.30
C THR A 339 -24.98 -9.28 -14.03
N LYS A 340 -24.46 -8.16 -13.50
CA LYS A 340 -23.49 -8.18 -12.40
C LYS A 340 -24.14 -8.14 -11.02
N TYR A 341 -25.17 -7.32 -10.82
CA TYR A 341 -25.68 -7.00 -9.48
C TYR A 341 -27.09 -7.55 -9.23
N LEU A 342 -28.02 -7.47 -10.20
CA LEU A 342 -29.37 -8.00 -9.97
C LEU A 342 -29.38 -9.51 -9.73
N ALA A 343 -28.46 -10.25 -10.36
CA ALA A 343 -28.31 -11.69 -10.15
C ALA A 343 -28.03 -12.05 -8.68
N LEU A 344 -27.43 -11.14 -7.90
CA LEU A 344 -27.05 -11.34 -6.50
C LEU A 344 -28.20 -11.04 -5.51
N ILE A 345 -29.31 -10.45 -5.95
CA ILE A 345 -30.47 -10.16 -5.10
C ILE A 345 -31.35 -11.41 -5.01
N ALA A 346 -31.53 -11.93 -3.80
CA ALA A 346 -32.27 -13.18 -3.57
C ALA A 346 -33.79 -13.00 -3.62
N ASP A 347 -34.32 -11.90 -3.07
CA ASP A 347 -35.75 -11.60 -3.09
C ASP A 347 -36.18 -11.05 -4.46
N LEU A 348 -37.14 -11.72 -5.10
CA LEU A 348 -37.68 -11.32 -6.41
C LEU A 348 -38.37 -9.95 -6.37
N ARG A 349 -39.05 -9.62 -5.27
CA ARG A 349 -39.75 -8.33 -5.13
C ARG A 349 -38.75 -7.18 -4.99
N GLU A 350 -37.71 -7.40 -4.19
CA GLU A 350 -36.62 -6.44 -4.02
C GLU A 350 -35.80 -6.31 -5.31
N ARG A 351 -35.54 -7.43 -6.01
CA ARG A 351 -34.88 -7.42 -7.33
C ARG A 351 -35.62 -6.56 -8.34
N GLU A 352 -36.96 -6.65 -8.41
CA GLU A 352 -37.75 -5.80 -9.28
C GLU A 352 -37.64 -4.33 -8.89
N MET A 353 -37.73 -4.04 -7.59
CA MET A 353 -37.58 -2.68 -7.06
C MET A 353 -36.23 -2.08 -7.45
N VAL A 354 -35.13 -2.80 -7.23
CA VAL A 354 -33.78 -2.37 -7.61
C VAL A 354 -33.65 -2.18 -9.12
N ARG A 355 -34.23 -3.08 -9.94
CA ARG A 355 -34.23 -2.93 -11.40
C ARG A 355 -34.93 -1.63 -11.82
N GLU A 356 -36.12 -1.38 -11.28
CA GLU A 356 -36.88 -0.17 -11.59
C GLU A 356 -36.13 1.09 -11.14
N GLY A 357 -35.57 1.09 -9.92
CA GLY A 357 -34.78 2.20 -9.38
C GLY A 357 -33.53 2.50 -10.23
N ALA A 358 -32.77 1.45 -10.60
CA ALA A 358 -31.64 1.57 -11.51
C ALA A 358 -32.05 2.14 -12.88
N GLY A 359 -33.19 1.69 -13.40
CA GLY A 359 -33.76 2.20 -14.65
C GLY A 359 -34.21 3.66 -14.59
N VAL A 360 -34.67 4.15 -13.42
CA VAL A 360 -34.96 5.58 -13.19
C VAL A 360 -33.66 6.39 -13.21
N VAL A 361 -32.66 5.96 -12.45
CA VAL A 361 -31.34 6.63 -12.38
C VAL A 361 -30.68 6.70 -13.76
N ALA A 362 -30.65 5.58 -14.49
CA ALA A 362 -30.04 5.52 -15.81
C ALA A 362 -30.70 6.50 -16.81
N ARG A 363 -32.03 6.64 -16.78
CA ARG A 363 -32.75 7.62 -17.61
C ARG A 363 -32.38 9.05 -17.23
N ILE A 364 -32.42 9.38 -15.93
CA ILE A 364 -32.04 10.71 -15.42
C ILE A 364 -30.62 11.07 -15.85
N LEU A 365 -29.66 10.16 -15.68
CA LEU A 365 -28.26 10.40 -16.05
C LEU A 365 -28.08 10.64 -17.56
N ASN A 366 -28.79 9.90 -18.41
CA ASN A 366 -28.75 10.11 -19.86
C ASN A 366 -29.37 11.45 -20.27
N ASP A 367 -30.51 11.83 -19.67
CA ASP A 367 -31.15 13.12 -19.91
C ASP A 367 -30.23 14.28 -19.51
N LEU A 368 -29.52 14.14 -18.38
CA LEU A 368 -28.53 15.11 -17.92
C LEU A 368 -27.34 15.22 -18.86
N LEU A 369 -26.80 14.08 -19.33
CA LEU A 369 -25.70 14.07 -20.29
C LEU A 369 -26.11 14.68 -21.63
N GLY A 370 -27.34 14.46 -22.09
CA GLY A 370 -27.92 15.06 -23.29
C GLY A 370 -27.96 16.59 -23.16
N LYS A 371 -28.63 17.10 -22.13
CA LYS A 371 -28.70 18.55 -21.83
C LYS A 371 -27.31 19.18 -21.71
N TRP A 372 -26.34 18.46 -21.16
CA TRP A 372 -24.97 18.96 -21.01
C TRP A 372 -24.18 19.03 -22.32
N ASN A 373 -24.52 18.21 -23.32
CA ASN A 373 -23.89 18.28 -24.64
C ASN A 373 -24.48 19.42 -25.49
N ASP A 374 -25.70 19.87 -25.17
CA ASP A 374 -26.38 20.97 -25.86
C ASP A 374 -25.97 22.37 -25.33
N LEU A 375 -25.34 22.43 -24.15
CA LEU A 375 -24.83 23.63 -23.47
C LEU A 375 -23.36 23.91 -23.77
#